data_AF-A0A7S2M6T1-F1
#
_entry.id   AF-A0A7S2M6T1-F1
#
_cell.length_a   1.000
_cell.length_b   1.000
_cell.length_c   1.000
_cell.angle_alpha   90.00
_cell.angle_beta   90.00
_cell.angle_gamma   90.00
#
_symmetry.space_group_name_H-M   'P 1'
#
loop_
_entity.id
_entity.type
_entity.pdbx_description
1 polymer ?
#
loop_
_entity_poly.entity_id
_entity_poly.type
_entity_poly.pdbx_seq_one_letter_code
_entity_poly.pdbx_strand_id
1 'polypeptide(L)'
;ATSRETLLLSEDSVLAQQFDNSKWTEQGSASPRVKDWTPDDVTHWVKSVKDVPDDVATLFWENEIKGSELLALNESGLKMIGVKRAGTICLLLKEIKQLEEASQDTATL
;
A
#
# COMPACT_ATOMS: atom_id res chain seq x y z
N ALA A 1 18.08 44.27 -9.17
CA ALA A 1 18.31 43.05 -9.97
C ALA A 1 19.51 42.35 -9.37
N THR A 2 19.30 41.18 -8.75
CA THR A 2 20.35 40.44 -8.06
C THR A 2 20.69 39.23 -8.92
N SER A 3 21.93 39.12 -9.38
CA SER A 3 22.36 38.08 -10.31
C SER A 3 22.80 36.81 -9.57
N ARG A 4 22.58 35.65 -10.22
CA ARG A 4 22.79 34.29 -9.68
C ARG A 4 24.23 34.02 -9.22
N GLU A 5 25.21 34.76 -9.73
CA GLU A 5 26.63 34.59 -9.35
C GLU A 5 26.93 35.01 -7.90
N THR A 6 26.16 35.92 -7.31
CA THR A 6 26.43 36.38 -5.94
C THR A 6 26.08 35.34 -4.87
N LEU A 7 25.26 34.34 -5.18
CA LEU A 7 24.80 33.30 -4.24
C LEU A 7 25.75 32.09 -4.11
N LEU A 8 26.81 32.01 -4.92
CA LEU A 8 27.75 30.89 -4.90
C LEU A 8 29.04 31.16 -4.11
N LEU A 9 29.18 32.34 -3.50
CA LEU A 9 30.43 32.76 -2.85
C LEU A 9 30.53 32.38 -1.36
N SER A 10 29.85 31.31 -0.92
CA SER A 10 29.80 30.92 0.49
C SER A 10 29.78 29.41 0.64
N GLU A 11 30.92 28.77 0.35
CA GLU A 11 31.12 27.33 0.47
C GLU A 11 31.08 26.80 1.91
N ASP A 12 30.95 27.65 2.93
CA ASP A 12 30.81 27.26 4.35
C ASP A 12 29.39 27.49 4.93
N SER A 13 28.37 27.62 4.08
CA SER A 13 27.00 27.85 4.55
C SER A 13 26.23 26.53 4.67
N VAL A 14 25.85 26.19 5.92
CA VAL A 14 25.05 25.02 6.35
C VAL A 14 23.72 24.86 5.57
N LEU A 15 23.32 25.88 4.81
CA LEU A 15 22.14 25.88 3.96
C LEU A 15 22.31 25.10 2.63
N ALA A 16 23.54 24.85 2.16
CA ALA A 16 23.76 24.07 0.94
C ALA A 16 23.41 22.58 1.12
N GLN A 17 23.45 22.08 2.36
CA GLN A 17 23.19 20.67 2.67
C GLN A 17 21.70 20.34 2.80
N GLN A 18 20.82 21.35 2.81
CA GLN A 18 19.36 21.14 2.87
C GLN A 18 18.74 20.83 1.50
N PHE A 19 19.51 21.03 0.42
CA PHE A 19 19.08 20.76 -0.97
C PHE A 19 20.02 19.79 -1.69
N ASP A 20 20.48 18.76 -0.97
CA ASP A 20 21.07 17.58 -1.60
C ASP A 20 19.96 16.81 -2.33
N ASN A 21 19.65 17.25 -3.54
CA ASN A 21 18.66 16.65 -4.45
C ASN A 21 18.98 15.19 -4.82
N SER A 22 20.16 14.68 -4.44
CA SER A 22 20.54 13.27 -4.61
C SER A 22 19.90 12.32 -3.59
N LYS A 23 19.20 12.83 -2.56
CA LYS A 23 18.41 12.00 -1.63
C LYS A 23 16.89 12.07 -1.83
N TRP A 24 16.38 12.93 -2.72
CA TRP A 24 14.92 13.08 -2.90
C TRP A 24 14.29 11.96 -3.75
N THR A 25 15.06 11.16 -4.49
CA THR A 25 14.47 10.14 -5.37
C THR A 25 13.89 8.92 -4.64
N GLU A 26 14.01 8.82 -3.31
CA GLU A 26 13.39 7.73 -2.53
C GLU A 26 12.08 8.12 -1.82
N GLN A 27 11.62 9.39 -1.93
CA GLN A 27 10.37 9.84 -1.32
C GLN A 27 9.16 9.77 -2.27
N GLY A 28 9.25 8.90 -3.28
CA GLY A 28 8.24 8.69 -4.32
C GLY A 28 7.72 7.26 -4.41
N SER A 29 7.99 6.39 -3.42
CA SER A 29 7.21 5.15 -3.28
C SER A 29 5.86 5.50 -2.67
N ALA A 30 5.02 6.21 -3.44
CA ALA A 30 3.60 6.11 -3.23
C ALA A 30 3.31 4.60 -3.22
N SER A 31 2.90 4.06 -2.07
CA SER A 31 2.52 2.65 -1.98
C SER A 31 1.65 2.34 -3.19
N PRO A 32 1.96 1.27 -3.96
CA PRO A 32 1.21 0.98 -5.17
C PRO A 32 -0.28 0.98 -4.83
N ARG A 33 -1.08 1.60 -5.70
CA ARG A 33 -2.53 1.67 -5.48
C ARG A 33 -3.03 0.26 -5.26
N VAL A 34 -3.97 0.08 -4.35
CA VAL A 34 -4.48 -1.26 -4.01
C VAL A 34 -4.91 -2.04 -5.25
N LYS A 35 -5.45 -1.36 -6.27
CA LYS A 35 -5.83 -1.99 -7.55
C LYS A 35 -4.68 -2.65 -8.31
N ASP A 36 -3.45 -2.15 -8.14
CA ASP A 36 -2.25 -2.60 -8.83
C ASP A 36 -1.44 -3.61 -8.01
N TRP A 37 -1.94 -4.03 -6.84
CA TRP A 37 -1.27 -5.01 -6.00
C TRP A 37 -1.15 -6.37 -6.68
N THR A 38 0.05 -6.93 -6.57
CA THR A 38 0.35 -8.31 -6.96
C THR A 38 -0.24 -9.30 -5.95
N PRO A 39 -0.33 -10.60 -6.29
CA PRO A 39 -0.75 -11.61 -5.32
C PRO A 39 0.16 -11.65 -4.07
N ASP A 40 1.44 -11.28 -4.20
CA ASP A 40 2.38 -11.20 -3.07
C ASP A 40 2.00 -10.07 -2.13
N ASP A 41 1.69 -8.89 -2.68
CA ASP A 41 1.24 -7.72 -1.92
C ASP A 41 -0.07 -8.01 -1.19
N VAL A 42 -1.03 -8.65 -1.86
CA VAL A 42 -2.31 -9.08 -1.26
C VAL A 42 -2.05 -10.07 -0.13
N THR A 43 -1.19 -11.06 -0.35
CA THR A 43 -0.85 -12.07 0.67
C THR A 43 -0.20 -11.43 1.88
N HIS A 44 0.73 -10.49 1.67
CA HIS A 44 1.36 -9.73 2.74
C HIS A 44 0.34 -8.88 3.50
N TRP A 45 -0.59 -8.23 2.80
CA TRP A 45 -1.68 -7.50 3.43
C TRP A 45 -2.56 -8.42 4.30
N VAL A 46 -2.98 -9.58 3.79
CA VAL A 46 -3.79 -10.55 4.57
C VAL A 46 -3.07 -10.97 5.86
N LYS A 47 -1.75 -11.21 5.80
CA LYS A 47 -0.93 -11.52 7.00
C LYS A 47 -0.84 -10.37 7.99
N SER A 48 -0.95 -9.13 7.52
CA SER A 48 -0.96 -7.95 8.39
C SER A 48 -2.29 -7.77 9.14
N VAL A 49 -3.36 -8.42 8.68
CA VAL A 49 -4.66 -8.35 9.32
C VAL A 49 -4.63 -9.12 10.65
N LYS A 50 -4.93 -8.42 11.74
CA LYS A 50 -4.95 -9.00 13.08
C LYS A 50 -5.99 -10.12 13.18
N ASP A 51 -5.63 -11.20 13.89
CA ASP A 51 -6.49 -12.35 14.18
C ASP A 51 -6.92 -13.16 12.94
N VAL A 52 -6.33 -12.90 11.78
CA VAL A 52 -6.42 -13.77 10.58
C VAL A 52 -5.25 -14.76 10.63
N PRO A 53 -5.52 -16.08 10.54
CA PRO A 53 -4.45 -17.06 10.56
C PRO A 53 -3.72 -17.15 9.20
N ASP A 54 -2.43 -17.50 9.25
CA ASP A 54 -1.52 -17.51 8.08
C ASP A 54 -1.96 -18.48 6.97
N ASP A 55 -2.71 -19.53 7.30
CA ASP A 55 -3.27 -20.46 6.33
C ASP A 55 -4.24 -19.75 5.37
N VAL A 56 -4.97 -18.75 5.86
CA VAL A 56 -5.86 -17.92 5.04
C VAL A 56 -5.06 -17.09 4.05
N ALA A 57 -3.92 -16.50 4.44
CA ALA A 57 -3.07 -15.78 3.49
C ALA A 57 -2.55 -16.70 2.37
N THR A 58 -2.25 -17.96 2.71
CA THR A 58 -1.85 -18.98 1.72
C THR A 58 -2.97 -19.25 0.71
N LEU A 59 -4.24 -19.27 1.13
CA LEU A 59 -5.37 -19.41 0.20
C LEU A 59 -5.44 -18.25 -0.80
N PHE A 60 -5.17 -17.01 -0.38
CA PHE A 60 -5.16 -15.86 -1.30
C PHE A 60 -4.02 -15.96 -2.32
N TRP A 61 -2.85 -16.41 -1.88
CA TRP A 61 -1.71 -16.68 -2.77
C TRP A 61 -1.99 -17.80 -3.77
N GLU A 62 -2.50 -18.94 -3.30
CA GLU A 62 -2.81 -20.11 -4.13
C GLU A 62 -3.89 -19.84 -5.19
N ASN A 63 -4.81 -18.93 -4.90
CA ASN A 63 -5.83 -18.47 -5.85
C ASN A 63 -5.36 -17.27 -6.70
N GLU A 64 -4.10 -16.84 -6.57
CA GLU A 64 -3.49 -15.74 -7.30
C GLU A 64 -4.29 -14.42 -7.23
N ILE A 65 -4.94 -14.16 -6.08
CA ILE A 65 -5.83 -13.00 -5.92
C ILE A 65 -5.02 -11.71 -6.02
N LYS A 66 -5.38 -10.85 -6.99
CA LYS A 66 -4.77 -9.53 -7.19
C LYS A 66 -5.53 -8.43 -6.48
N GLY A 67 -4.91 -7.27 -6.39
CA GLY A 67 -5.46 -6.08 -5.76
C GLY A 67 -6.88 -5.67 -6.19
N SER A 68 -7.13 -5.62 -7.50
CA SER A 68 -8.46 -5.32 -8.02
C SER A 68 -9.52 -6.37 -7.66
N GLU A 69 -9.11 -7.63 -7.54
CA GLU A 69 -9.99 -8.75 -7.19
C GLU A 69 -10.24 -8.76 -5.67
N LEU A 70 -9.22 -8.44 -4.87
CA LEU A 70 -9.34 -8.25 -3.43
C LEU A 70 -10.42 -7.22 -3.09
N LEU A 71 -10.41 -6.06 -3.76
CA LEU A 71 -11.41 -5.02 -3.56
C LEU A 71 -12.82 -5.44 -4.01
N ALA A 72 -12.92 -6.39 -4.94
CA ALA A 72 -14.20 -6.91 -5.42
C ALA A 72 -14.69 -8.15 -4.63
N LEU A 73 -13.88 -8.71 -3.73
CA LEU A 73 -14.21 -9.91 -2.98
C LEU A 73 -15.39 -9.68 -2.04
N ASN A 74 -16.37 -10.57 -2.15
CA ASN A 74 -17.53 -10.60 -1.27
C ASN A 74 -17.54 -11.90 -0.44
N GLU A 75 -18.56 -12.06 0.41
CA GLU A 75 -18.68 -13.24 1.29
C GLU A 75 -18.64 -14.57 0.51
N SER A 76 -19.27 -14.62 -0.67
CA SER A 76 -19.25 -15.80 -1.52
C SER A 76 -17.88 -16.07 -2.11
N GLY A 77 -17.18 -15.02 -2.55
CA GLY A 77 -15.81 -15.11 -3.04
C GLY A 77 -14.86 -15.66 -1.98
N LEU A 78 -14.94 -15.16 -0.75
CA LEU A 78 -14.13 -15.64 0.39
C LEU A 78 -14.41 -17.12 0.71
N LYS A 79 -15.66 -17.57 0.59
CA LYS A 79 -16.00 -18.99 0.74
C LYS A 79 -15.46 -19.84 -0.42
N MET A 80 -15.51 -19.33 -1.65
CA MET A 80 -15.02 -20.03 -2.84
C MET A 80 -13.50 -20.26 -2.81
N ILE A 81 -12.72 -19.29 -2.33
CA ILE A 81 -11.27 -19.45 -2.14
C ILE A 81 -10.92 -20.40 -0.96
N GLY A 82 -11.91 -20.82 -0.17
CA GLY A 82 -11.74 -21.82 0.89
C GLY A 82 -11.75 -21.29 2.32
N VAL A 83 -12.05 -20.00 2.55
CA VAL A 83 -12.21 -19.47 3.92
C VAL A 83 -13.52 -19.99 4.51
N LYS A 84 -13.43 -20.84 5.54
CA LYS A 84 -14.59 -21.52 6.15
C LYS A 84 -15.12 -20.85 7.41
N ARG A 85 -14.23 -20.23 8.19
CA ARG A 85 -14.59 -19.69 9.51
C ARG A 85 -15.36 -18.38 9.33
N ALA A 86 -16.63 -18.36 9.74
CA ALA A 86 -17.49 -17.18 9.64
C ALA A 86 -16.86 -15.92 10.28
N GLY A 87 -16.22 -16.04 11.45
CA GLY A 87 -15.54 -14.91 12.09
C GLY A 87 -14.43 -14.30 11.22
N THR A 88 -13.64 -15.13 10.54
CA THR A 88 -12.58 -14.67 9.64
C THR A 88 -13.14 -14.02 8.38
N ILE A 89 -14.22 -14.58 7.82
CA ILE A 89 -14.92 -13.99 6.68
C ILE A 89 -15.42 -12.58 7.03
N CYS A 90 -16.12 -12.43 8.15
CA CYS A 90 -16.63 -11.13 8.59
C CYS A 90 -15.50 -10.12 8.84
N LEU A 91 -14.38 -10.57 9.40
CA LEU A 91 -13.21 -9.73 9.66
C LEU A 91 -12.58 -9.26 8.35
N LEU A 92 -12.30 -10.17 7.41
CA LEU A 92 -11.74 -9.81 6.10
C LEU A 92 -12.63 -8.85 5.32
N LEU A 93 -13.96 -9.06 5.32
CA LEU A 93 -14.89 -8.13 4.66
C LEU A 93 -14.81 -6.72 5.24
N LYS A 94 -14.68 -6.60 6.57
CA LYS A 94 -14.52 -5.31 7.23
C LYS A 94 -13.21 -4.63 6.81
N GLU A 95 -12.10 -5.37 6.81
CA GLU A 95 -10.78 -4.84 6.47
C GLU A 95 -10.66 -4.48 4.99
N ILE A 96 -11.25 -5.28 4.08
CA ILE A 96 -11.33 -4.97 2.64
C ILE A 96 -12.08 -3.66 2.43
N LYS A 97 -13.20 -3.46 3.13
CA LYS A 97 -13.96 -2.21 3.05
C LYS A 97 -13.15 -1.01 3.52
N GLN A 98 -12.45 -1.13 4.64
CA GLN A 98 -11.57 -0.06 5.14
C GLN A 98 -10.41 0.22 4.17
N LEU A 99 -9.85 -0.82 3.56
CA LEU A 99 -8.81 -0.71 2.55
C LEU A 99 -9.32 0.04 1.30
N GLU A 100 -10.55 -0.24 0.86
CA GLU A 100 -11.20 0.45 -0.25
C GLU A 100 -11.39 1.94 0.05
N GLU A 101 -11.94 2.26 1.23
CA GLU A 101 -12.15 3.65 1.69
C GLU A 101 -10.82 4.42 1.75
N ALA A 102 -9.79 3.84 2.38
CA ALA A 102 -8.45 4.45 2.45
C ALA A 102 -7.81 4.64 1.07
N SER A 103 -8.08 3.75 0.11
CA SER A 103 -7.57 3.88 -1.25
C SER A 103 -8.22 5.05 -2.03
N GLN A 104 -9.46 5.40 -1.72
CA GLN A 104 -10.20 6.51 -2.34
C GLN A 104 -9.72 7.87 -1.82
N ASP A 105 -9.43 7.97 -0.53
CA ASP A 105 -9.00 9.23 0.11
C ASP A 105 -7.68 9.77 -0.46
N THR A 106 -6.78 8.88 -0.88
CA THR A 106 -5.48 9.25 -1.48
C THR A 106 -5.59 9.83 -2.89
N ALA A 107 -6.76 9.76 -3.55
CA ALA A 107 -6.96 10.29 -4.90
C ALA A 107 -7.37 11.78 -4.94
N THR A 108 -7.60 12.42 -3.78
CA THR A 108 -8.20 13.77 -3.69
C THR A 108 -7.23 14.87 -3.20
N LEU A 109 -5.93 14.60 -3.13
CA LEU A 109 -4.91 15.59 -2.68
C LEU A 109 -4.05 16.14 -3.82
#